data_AF-A0A085N2S8-F1
#
_entry.id   AF-A0A085N2S8-F1
#
_cell.length_a   1.000
_cell.length_b   1.000
_cell.length_c   1.000
_cell.angle_alpha   90.00
_cell.angle_beta   90.00
_cell.angle_gamma   90.00
#
_symmetry.space_group_name_H-M   'P 1'
#
loop_
_entity.id
_entity.type
_entity.pdbx_description
1 polymer ?
#
loop_
_entity_poly.entity_id
_entity_poly.type
_entity_poly.pdbx_seq_one_letter_code
_entity_poly.pdbx_strand_id
1 'polypeptide(L)'
;MLVSYGVKDLLTSMPVDIALNALETLLDVGPTLAQRTSLKTFHFNKLVSSCIKEVNYFPFQEEFFMQKSGPPTGSSLLPVLAEVFMNF
;
A
#
# COMPACT_ATOMS: atom_id res chain seq x y z
N MET A 1 -16.09 -21.51 21.30
CA MET A 1 -15.20 -20.53 21.96
C MET A 1 -14.73 -19.58 20.88
N LEU A 2 -15.07 -18.29 20.99
CA LEU A 2 -14.59 -17.26 20.04
C LEU A 2 -13.19 -16.83 20.51
N VAL A 3 -12.20 -16.91 19.64
CA VAL A 3 -10.84 -16.44 19.94
C VAL A 3 -10.57 -15.21 19.07
N SER A 4 -10.16 -14.12 19.70
CA SER A 4 -9.77 -12.89 19.02
C SER A 4 -8.24 -12.82 18.97
N TYR A 5 -7.70 -12.58 17.78
CA TYR A 5 -6.26 -12.38 17.57
C TYR A 5 -6.02 -10.92 17.16
N GLY A 6 -5.21 -10.22 17.94
CA GLY A 6 -4.78 -8.87 17.59
C GLY A 6 -3.57 -8.92 16.67
N VAL A 7 -3.69 -8.37 15.46
CA VAL A 7 -2.53 -8.16 14.59
C VAL A 7 -1.76 -6.95 15.10
N LYS A 8 -0.47 -7.15 15.40
CA LYS A 8 0.40 -6.09 15.89
C LYS A 8 1.04 -5.37 14.71
N ASP A 9 1.01 -4.04 14.73
CA ASP A 9 1.81 -3.17 13.86
C ASP A 9 1.64 -3.40 12.35
N LEU A 10 0.47 -3.88 11.90
CA LEU A 10 0.23 -4.28 10.50
C LEU A 10 0.74 -3.25 9.49
N LEU A 11 0.41 -1.97 9.68
CA LEU A 11 0.76 -0.92 8.71
C LEU A 11 2.27 -0.65 8.62
N THR A 12 3.01 -0.86 9.72
CA THR A 12 4.45 -0.60 9.76
C THR A 12 5.27 -1.85 9.46
N SER A 13 4.69 -3.05 9.64
CA SER A 13 5.35 -4.35 9.42
C SER A 13 4.91 -5.08 8.15
N MET A 14 3.92 -4.57 7.42
CA MET A 14 3.41 -5.23 6.22
C MET A 14 4.51 -5.39 5.16
N PRO A 15 4.66 -6.59 4.56
CA PRO A 15 5.52 -6.79 3.40
C PRO A 15 4.96 -6.06 2.17
N VAL A 16 5.41 -4.83 1.94
CA VAL A 16 4.92 -3.94 0.86
C VAL A 16 4.98 -4.61 -0.50
N ASP A 17 6.06 -5.34 -0.80
CA ASP A 17 6.21 -6.03 -2.09
C ASP A 17 5.13 -7.08 -2.33
N ILE A 18 4.74 -7.82 -1.29
CA ILE A 18 3.67 -8.82 -1.38
C ILE A 18 2.33 -8.12 -1.59
N ALA A 19 2.07 -7.04 -0.86
CA ALA A 19 0.83 -6.27 -0.99
C ALA A 19 0.69 -5.61 -2.37
N LEU A 20 1.80 -5.12 -2.95
CA LEU A 20 1.83 -4.56 -4.31
C LEU A 20 1.56 -5.63 -5.38
N ASN A 21 2.11 -6.83 -5.22
CA ASN A 21 1.85 -7.95 -6.12
C ASN A 21 0.38 -8.43 -6.02
N ALA A 22 -0.17 -8.47 -4.80
CA ALA A 22 -1.58 -8.75 -4.56
C ALA A 22 -2.48 -7.71 -5.24
N LEU A 23 -2.14 -6.43 -5.13
CA LEU A 23 -2.86 -5.34 -5.80
C LEU A 23 -2.85 -5.48 -7.32
N GLU A 24 -1.69 -5.77 -7.91
CA GLU A 24 -1.58 -6.00 -9.36
C GLU A 24 -2.43 -7.18 -9.81
N THR A 25 -2.37 -8.31 -9.10
CA THR A 25 -3.20 -9.48 -9.43
C THR A 25 -4.70 -9.16 -9.34
N LEU A 26 -5.12 -8.42 -8.32
CA LEU A 26 -6.53 -8.04 -8.12
C LEU A 26 -7.03 -7.10 -9.23
N LEU A 27 -6.18 -6.17 -9.66
CA LEU A 27 -6.48 -5.24 -10.74
C LEU A 27 -6.53 -5.95 -12.11
N ASP A 28 -5.68 -6.94 -12.34
CA ASP A 28 -5.67 -7.74 -13.59
C ASP A 28 -6.91 -8.62 -13.74
N VAL A 29 -7.45 -9.15 -12.63
CA VAL A 29 -8.69 -9.94 -12.64
C VAL A 29 -9.94 -9.05 -12.82
N GLY A 30 -9.85 -7.76 -12.50
CA GLY A 30 -10.97 -6.83 -12.52
C GLY A 30 -11.50 -6.51 -13.93
N PRO A 31 -12.68 -7.01 -14.35
CA PRO A 31 -13.14 -6.91 -15.74
C PRO A 31 -13.49 -5.47 -16.17
N THR A 32 -13.66 -4.55 -15.21
CA THR A 32 -14.08 -3.17 -15.47
C THR A 32 -12.92 -2.17 -15.53
N LEU A 33 -11.68 -2.57 -15.24
CA LEU A 33 -10.57 -1.62 -15.14
C LEU A 33 -10.36 -0.86 -16.46
N ALA A 34 -10.34 -1.60 -17.58
CA ALA A 34 -10.19 -1.03 -18.92
C ALA A 34 -11.34 -0.08 -19.34
N GLN A 35 -12.51 -0.18 -18.69
CA GLN A 35 -13.65 0.70 -18.93
C GLN A 35 -13.55 2.01 -18.15
N ARG A 36 -12.81 2.02 -17.03
CA ARG A 36 -12.70 3.17 -16.12
C ARG A 36 -11.48 4.05 -16.42
N THR A 37 -10.46 3.48 -17.04
CA THR A 37 -9.18 4.16 -17.29
C THR A 37 -8.40 3.53 -18.43
N SER A 38 -7.56 4.32 -19.09
CA SER A 38 -6.58 3.85 -20.08
C SER A 38 -5.28 3.35 -19.45
N LEU A 39 -5.12 3.50 -18.13
CA LEU A 39 -3.95 3.01 -17.41
C LEU A 39 -3.97 1.49 -17.29
N LYS A 40 -2.82 0.87 -17.57
CA LYS A 40 -2.59 -0.55 -17.33
C LYS A 40 -2.30 -0.78 -15.85
N THR A 41 -2.52 -2.01 -15.38
CA THR A 41 -2.25 -2.43 -14.00
C THR A 41 -0.83 -2.08 -13.54
N PHE A 42 0.16 -2.31 -14.39
CA PHE A 42 1.55 -1.91 -14.15
C PHE A 42 1.71 -0.42 -13.80
N HIS A 43 0.93 0.48 -14.41
CA HIS A 43 1.01 1.91 -14.10
C HIS A 43 0.48 2.21 -12.70
N PHE A 44 -0.59 1.53 -12.27
CA PHE A 44 -1.10 1.63 -10.90
C PHE A 44 -0.09 1.10 -9.90
N ASN A 45 0.47 -0.09 -10.14
CA ASN A 45 1.44 -0.69 -9.26
C ASN A 45 2.68 0.22 -9.11
N LYS A 46 3.20 0.75 -10.22
CA LYS A 46 4.31 1.72 -10.19
C LYS A 46 3.97 2.98 -9.40
N LEU A 47 2.78 3.56 -9.60
CA LEU A 47 2.34 4.76 -8.88
C LEU A 47 2.25 4.51 -7.38
N VAL A 48 1.59 3.44 -6.96
CA VAL A 48 1.46 3.08 -5.55
C VAL A 48 2.83 2.77 -4.94
N SER A 49 3.69 2.03 -5.66
CA SER A 49 5.05 1.75 -5.23
C SER A 49 5.85 3.03 -4.98
N SER A 50 5.80 4.01 -5.89
CA SER A 50 6.48 5.30 -5.69
C SER A 50 5.92 6.04 -4.46
N CYS A 51 4.59 6.09 -4.29
CA CYS A 51 3.97 6.73 -3.12
C CYS A 51 4.37 6.08 -1.78
N ILE A 52 4.62 4.77 -1.76
CA ILE A 52 4.94 4.04 -0.53
C ILE A 52 6.46 3.95 -0.27
N LYS A 53 7.28 3.84 -1.31
CA LYS A 53 8.73 3.59 -1.16
C LYS A 53 9.59 4.83 -1.36
N GLU A 54 9.20 5.70 -2.29
CA GLU A 54 10.04 6.83 -2.73
C GLU A 54 9.58 8.15 -2.12
N VAL A 55 8.27 8.34 -1.95
CA VAL A 55 7.66 9.55 -1.39
C VAL A 55 7.37 9.36 0.11
N ASN A 56 8.41 8.99 0.85
CA ASN A 56 8.32 8.70 2.29
C ASN A 56 8.90 9.84 3.15
N TYR A 57 8.42 11.06 2.92
CA TYR A 57 8.90 12.26 3.62
C TYR A 57 7.82 12.86 4.51
N PHE A 58 8.22 13.41 5.65
CA PHE A 58 7.32 14.10 6.58
C PHE A 58 8.00 15.33 7.19
N PRO A 59 7.24 16.41 7.44
CA PRO A 59 7.76 17.58 8.15
C PRO A 59 7.79 17.33 9.66
N PHE A 60 8.85 17.79 10.33
CA PHE A 60 8.95 17.80 11.78
C PHE A 60 9.87 18.95 12.21
N GLN A 61 9.45 19.78 13.16
CA GLN A 61 10.25 20.91 13.68
C GLN A 61 10.87 21.79 12.57
N GLU A 62 10.07 22.19 11.58
CA GLU A 62 10.50 23.02 10.43
C GLU A 62 11.50 22.37 9.47
N GLU A 63 11.83 21.09 9.67
CA GLU A 63 12.69 20.29 8.79
C GLU A 63 11.91 19.17 8.10
N PHE A 64 12.47 18.63 7.01
CA PHE A 64 11.91 17.49 6.28
C PHE A 64 12.75 16.24 6.51
N PHE A 65 12.09 15.17 6.94
CA PHE A 65 12.71 13.88 7.22
C PHE A 65 12.20 12.82 6.26
N MET A 66 13.08 11.89 5.90
CA MET A 66 12.71 10.66 5.21
C MET A 66 12.59 9.52 6.23
N GLN A 67 11.47 8.81 6.22
CA GLN A 67 11.32 7.61 7.03
C GLN A 67 12.08 6.45 6.35
N LYS A 68 13.11 5.93 7.02
CA LYS A 68 14.02 4.91 6.46
C LYS A 68 13.51 3.47 6.59
N SER A 69 12.53 3.24 7.45
CA SER A 69 12.02 1.90 7.74
C SER A 69 10.51 1.92 7.78
N GLY A 70 9.91 0.93 7.13
CA GLY A 70 8.46 0.80 7.00
C GLY A 70 7.83 1.83 6.05
N PRO A 71 6.55 1.64 5.72
CA PRO A 71 5.78 2.53 4.85
C PRO A 71 5.50 3.91 5.48
N PRO A 72 5.23 4.96 4.68
CA PRO A 72 4.94 6.31 5.16
C PRO A 72 3.79 6.37 6.15
N THR A 73 4.12 6.59 7.42
CA THR A 73 3.14 6.67 8.49
C THR A 73 2.17 7.81 8.22
N GLY A 74 0.86 7.52 8.18
CA GLY A 74 -0.19 8.50 7.86
C GLY A 74 -0.56 8.60 6.38
N SER A 75 0.04 7.79 5.50
CA SER A 75 -0.43 7.68 4.10
C SER A 75 -1.86 7.14 4.03
N SER A 76 -2.72 7.80 3.27
CA SER A 76 -4.09 7.33 3.00
C SER A 76 -4.13 6.06 2.15
N LEU A 77 -3.05 5.72 1.45
CA LEU A 77 -2.93 4.50 0.66
C LEU A 77 -2.62 3.26 1.50
N LEU A 78 -2.03 3.44 2.69
CA LEU A 78 -1.62 2.33 3.56
C LEU A 78 -2.79 1.47 4.04
N PRO A 79 -3.92 2.03 4.52
CA PRO A 79 -5.08 1.24 4.88
C PRO A 79 -5.64 0.43 3.72
N VAL A 80 -5.69 1.01 2.52
CA VAL A 80 -6.17 0.30 1.31
C VAL A 80 -5.23 -0.84 0.94
N LEU A 81 -3.92 -0.59 0.99
CA LEU A 81 -2.92 -1.62 0.68
C LEU A 81 -2.91 -2.73 1.73
N ALA A 82 -3.13 -2.40 3.00
CA ALA A 82 -3.28 -3.36 4.09
C ALA A 82 -4.56 -4.20 3.95
N GLU A 83 -5.67 -3.60 3.52
CA GLU A 83 -6.89 -4.33 3.21
C GLU A 83 -6.67 -5.32 2.06
N VAL A 84 -5.98 -4.89 1.00
CA VAL A 84 -5.59 -5.81 -0.09
C VAL A 84 -4.73 -6.95 0.46
N PHE A 85 -3.68 -6.65 1.23
CA PHE A 85 -2.80 -7.67 1.81
C PHE A 85 -3.52 -8.67 2.73
N MET A 86 -4.49 -8.21 3.51
CA MET A 86 -5.23 -9.06 4.46
C MET A 86 -6.31 -9.93 3.80
N ASN A 87 -6.82 -9.52 2.64
CA ASN A 87 -7.87 -10.23 1.90
C ASN A 87 -7.34 -11.09 0.74
N PHE A 88 -6.02 -11.08 0.51
CA PHE A 88 -5.35 -11.84 -0.54
C PHE A 88 -4.77 -13.14 0.01
#